data_AF-A0A381WWN8-F1
#
_entry.id   AF-A0A381WWN8-F1
#
_cell.length_a   1.000
_cell.length_b   1.000
_cell.length_c   1.000
_cell.angle_alpha   90.00
_cell.angle_beta   90.00
_cell.angle_gamma   90.00
#
_symmetry.space_group_name_H-M   'P 1'
#
loop_
_entity.id
_entity.type
_entity.pdbx_description
1 polymer ?
#
loop_
_entity_poly.entity_id
_entity_poly.type
_entity_poly.pdbx_seq_one_letter_code
_entity_poly.pdbx_strand_id
1 'polypeptide(L)'
;MGFKSRFLLFFVFHFLIKAQSDPVNRKNFQTEISPTNEEIIIDGDKNEEVWKTCPVIKDFFRITPVDTGYASAQTEVQLTYDNNYLYAAIICYDKIIGNRPIESLRRDFNFPKNDNFIIFMD
;
A
#
# COMPACT_ATOMS: atom_id res chain seq x y z
N MET A 1 47.35 -34.64 43.86
CA MET A 1 48.11 -33.75 42.96
C MET A 1 47.43 -33.83 41.59
N GLY A 2 46.56 -32.96 41.12
CA GLY A 2 46.14 -31.62 41.51
C GLY A 2 46.12 -30.75 40.24
N PHE A 3 44.96 -30.44 39.68
CA PHE A 3 44.70 -29.30 38.77
C PHE A 3 43.17 -29.20 38.58
N LYS A 4 42.47 -28.52 39.50
CA LYS A 4 42.00 -27.13 39.41
C LYS A 4 40.98 -26.88 38.28
N SER A 5 39.73 -26.76 38.73
CA SER A 5 38.56 -26.13 38.12
C SER A 5 38.86 -25.10 37.03
N ARG A 6 38.20 -25.26 35.88
CA ARG A 6 37.89 -24.15 34.97
C ARG A 6 36.42 -24.23 34.57
N PHE A 7 35.60 -23.73 35.48
CA PHE A 7 34.28 -23.19 35.19
C PHE A 7 34.48 -21.98 34.25
N LEU A 8 34.36 -22.15 32.93
CA LEU A 8 34.17 -21.02 32.03
C LEU A 8 32.69 -20.90 31.70
N LEU A 9 32.05 -20.15 32.58
CA LEU A 9 30.78 -19.46 32.45
C LEU A 9 30.54 -18.99 30.99
N PHE A 10 29.76 -19.72 30.18
CA PHE A 10 29.14 -19.10 29.00
C PHE A 10 27.99 -18.23 29.50
N PHE A 11 28.35 -17.05 29.99
CA PHE A 11 27.45 -16.03 30.48
C PHE A 11 26.65 -15.50 29.28
N VAL A 12 25.41 -15.98 29.16
CA VAL A 12 24.22 -15.19 28.82
C VAL A 12 24.48 -14.08 27.80
N PHE A 13 24.72 -14.47 26.55
CA PHE A 13 24.43 -13.58 25.42
C PHE A 13 23.00 -13.87 24.98
N HIS A 14 22.03 -13.50 25.84
CA HIS A 14 20.66 -13.27 25.37
C HIS A 14 20.69 -11.97 24.57
N PHE A 15 21.31 -12.02 23.40
CA PHE A 15 21.08 -11.00 22.40
C PHE A 15 19.60 -11.09 22.06
N LEU A 16 18.93 -9.96 22.19
CA LEU A 16 17.55 -9.73 21.77
C LEU A 16 17.49 -9.93 20.25
N ILE A 17 17.47 -11.19 19.80
CA ILE A 17 17.14 -11.53 18.43
C ILE A 17 15.63 -11.32 18.32
N LYS A 18 15.22 -10.08 18.09
CA LYS A 18 13.89 -9.78 17.58
C LYS A 18 13.88 -10.09 16.08
N ALA A 19 13.83 -11.36 15.75
CA ALA A 19 13.65 -11.85 14.37
C ALA A 19 12.18 -12.02 13.99
N GLN A 20 11.26 -11.66 14.87
CA GLN A 20 9.83 -11.66 14.56
C GLN A 20 9.47 -10.28 14.03
N SER A 21 9.26 -10.17 12.72
CA SER A 21 8.49 -9.06 12.17
C SER A 21 7.04 -9.23 12.61
N ASP A 22 6.43 -8.16 13.13
CA ASP A 22 4.99 -8.17 13.38
C ASP A 22 4.26 -8.49 12.07
N PRO A 23 3.41 -9.53 12.01
CA PRO A 23 2.73 -9.93 10.78
C PRO A 23 1.73 -8.86 10.30
N VAL A 24 1.36 -7.92 11.17
CA VAL A 24 0.44 -6.82 10.88
C VAL A 24 1.20 -5.50 10.93
N ASN A 25 1.48 -4.94 9.76
CA ASN A 25 2.19 -3.68 9.60
C ASN A 25 1.25 -2.46 9.45
N ARG A 26 -0.08 -2.60 9.64
CA ARG A 26 -1.07 -1.53 9.45
C ARG A 26 -0.74 -0.23 10.18
N LYS A 27 -0.08 -0.32 11.35
CA LYS A 27 0.37 0.86 12.12
C LYS A 27 1.41 1.69 11.38
N ASN A 28 2.15 1.09 10.46
CA ASN A 28 3.18 1.73 9.66
C ASN A 28 2.60 2.33 8.36
N PHE A 29 1.37 2.00 8.00
CA PHE A 29 0.71 2.41 6.76
C PHE A 29 -0.61 3.11 7.11
N GLN A 30 -0.48 4.37 7.51
CA GLN A 30 -1.60 5.25 7.82
C GLN A 30 -1.46 6.53 7.02
N THR A 31 -2.58 7.07 6.56
CA THR A 31 -2.65 8.39 5.95
C THR A 31 -3.77 9.16 6.62
N GLU A 32 -3.55 10.45 6.84
CA GLU A 32 -4.64 11.34 7.21
C GLU A 32 -5.47 11.65 5.96
N ILE A 33 -6.78 11.68 6.14
CA ILE A 33 -7.73 12.12 5.11
C ILE A 33 -8.53 13.28 5.68
N SER A 34 -8.59 14.37 4.94
CA SER A 34 -9.30 15.58 5.36
C SER A 34 -10.66 15.66 4.66
N PRO A 35 -11.70 16.15 5.36
CA PRO A 35 -12.98 16.40 4.73
C PRO A 35 -12.91 17.57 3.76
N THR A 36 -13.83 17.61 2.80
CA THR A 36 -14.01 18.73 1.88
C THR A 36 -15.46 19.22 1.89
N ASN A 37 -15.64 20.52 1.65
CA ASN A 37 -16.94 21.12 1.36
C ASN A 37 -17.05 21.53 -0.13
N GLU A 38 -16.00 21.27 -0.91
CA GLU A 38 -15.97 21.48 -2.36
C GLU A 38 -16.79 20.38 -3.03
N GLU A 39 -17.59 20.74 -4.03
CA GLU A 39 -18.29 19.76 -4.86
C GLU A 39 -17.27 19.02 -5.74
N ILE A 40 -17.24 17.68 -5.65
CA ILE A 40 -16.35 16.85 -6.45
C ILE A 40 -17.09 16.36 -7.70
N ILE A 41 -16.56 16.68 -8.87
CA ILE A 41 -17.10 16.22 -10.15
C ILE A 41 -16.42 14.89 -10.51
N ILE A 42 -17.21 13.84 -10.75
CA ILE A 42 -16.67 12.52 -11.12
C ILE A 42 -16.50 12.43 -12.64
N ASP A 43 -15.50 13.14 -13.16
CA ASP A 43 -15.16 13.18 -14.59
C ASP A 43 -13.79 12.54 -14.92
N GLY A 44 -12.99 12.23 -13.90
CA GLY A 44 -11.66 11.62 -14.04
C GLY A 44 -10.51 12.63 -14.03
N ASP A 45 -10.80 13.93 -13.97
CA ASP A 45 -9.80 14.97 -13.76
C ASP A 45 -9.64 15.30 -12.26
N LYS A 46 -8.57 16.02 -11.92
CA LYS A 46 -8.27 16.47 -10.54
C LYS A 46 -8.21 17.99 -10.47
N ASN A 47 -9.27 18.64 -10.94
CA ASN A 47 -9.29 20.09 -11.11
C ASN A 47 -9.64 20.84 -9.81
N GLU A 48 -10.33 20.17 -8.88
CA GLU A 48 -10.73 20.68 -7.58
C GLU A 48 -9.53 21.03 -6.67
N GLU A 49 -9.68 22.08 -5.86
CA GLU A 49 -8.62 22.58 -4.99
C GLU A 49 -8.22 21.56 -3.91
N VAL A 50 -9.17 20.75 -3.42
CA VAL A 50 -8.89 19.71 -2.44
C VAL A 50 -7.78 18.76 -2.92
N TRP A 51 -7.73 18.41 -4.21
CA TRP A 51 -6.73 17.50 -4.76
C TRP A 51 -5.31 18.07 -4.78
N LYS A 52 -5.15 19.40 -4.67
CA LYS A 52 -3.83 20.03 -4.58
C LYS A 52 -3.23 19.93 -3.18
N THR A 53 -4.08 19.72 -2.17
CA THR A 53 -3.68 19.72 -0.76
C THR A 53 -3.77 18.33 -0.12
N CYS A 54 -4.62 17.44 -0.62
CA CYS A 54 -4.72 16.06 -0.16
C CYS A 54 -3.37 15.32 -0.26
N PRO A 55 -2.96 14.58 0.79
CA PRO A 55 -1.78 13.74 0.72
C PRO A 55 -1.84 12.74 -0.44
N VAL A 56 -0.74 12.62 -1.17
CA VAL A 56 -0.57 11.60 -2.22
C VAL A 56 0.00 10.34 -1.61
N ILE A 57 -0.83 9.29 -1.55
CA ILE A 57 -0.44 7.94 -1.16
C ILE A 57 0.25 7.30 -2.38
N LYS A 58 1.47 6.82 -2.18
CA LYS A 58 2.34 6.27 -3.24
C LYS A 58 3.25 5.19 -2.66
N ASP A 59 4.24 4.75 -3.44
CA ASP A 59 5.24 3.77 -3.01
C ASP A 59 4.60 2.43 -2.58
N PHE A 60 3.58 1.99 -3.33
CA PHE A 60 2.91 0.72 -3.10
C PHE A 60 3.87 -0.45 -3.29
N PHE A 61 3.75 -1.45 -2.41
CA PHE A 61 4.55 -2.67 -2.47
C PHE A 61 4.01 -3.64 -3.50
N ARG A 62 4.91 -4.34 -4.19
CA ARG A 62 4.54 -5.41 -5.11
C ARG A 62 4.19 -6.65 -4.30
N ILE A 63 2.99 -7.21 -4.49
CA ILE A 63 2.58 -8.46 -3.83
C ILE A 63 3.00 -9.70 -4.63
N THR A 64 2.90 -9.65 -5.97
CA THR A 64 3.19 -10.78 -6.87
C THR A 64 4.15 -10.39 -7.99
N PRO A 65 4.96 -11.32 -8.56
CA PRO A 65 5.09 -12.73 -8.18
C PRO A 65 5.98 -12.95 -6.94
N VAL A 66 6.73 -11.92 -6.53
CA VAL A 66 7.58 -11.93 -5.35
C VAL A 66 7.31 -10.66 -4.56
N ASP A 67 6.95 -10.82 -3.29
CA ASP A 67 6.58 -9.78 -2.33
C ASP A 67 7.82 -9.02 -1.82
N THR A 68 8.50 -8.32 -2.72
CA THR A 68 9.75 -7.62 -2.43
C THR A 68 9.83 -6.27 -3.14
N GLY A 69 10.00 -5.21 -2.35
CA GLY A 69 10.17 -3.84 -2.86
C GLY A 69 8.91 -3.26 -3.50
N TYR A 70 9.08 -2.10 -4.13
CA TYR A 70 7.98 -1.33 -4.70
C TYR A 70 7.45 -1.93 -6.02
N ALA A 71 6.17 -1.68 -6.29
CA ALA A 71 5.52 -2.01 -7.55
C ALA A 71 6.25 -1.36 -8.72
N SER A 72 6.46 -2.09 -9.82
CA SER A 72 7.09 -1.50 -11.01
C SER A 72 6.15 -0.48 -11.63
N ALA A 73 4.90 -0.85 -11.93
CA ALA A 73 3.82 0.08 -12.24
C ALA A 73 3.50 0.89 -10.97
N GLN A 74 3.67 2.19 -11.04
CA GLN A 74 3.46 3.08 -9.88
C GLN A 74 1.98 3.47 -9.82
N THR A 75 1.48 3.67 -8.61
CA THR A 75 0.12 4.13 -8.39
C THR A 75 0.15 5.29 -7.41
N GLU A 76 -0.63 6.32 -7.69
CA GLU A 76 -0.89 7.42 -6.78
C GLU A 76 -2.37 7.41 -6.40
N VAL A 77 -2.65 7.53 -5.11
CA VAL A 77 -4.01 7.59 -4.57
C VAL A 77 -4.13 8.82 -3.68
N GLN A 78 -5.17 9.60 -3.89
CA GLN A 78 -5.57 10.68 -2.98
C GLN A 78 -7.01 10.41 -2.53
N LEU A 79 -7.28 10.70 -1.27
CA LEU A 79 -8.59 10.48 -0.65
C LEU A 79 -9.07 11.78 0.02
N THR A 80 -10.37 12.03 -0.08
CA THR A 80 -11.10 13.03 0.70
C THR A 80 -12.53 12.56 0.88
N TYR A 81 -13.32 13.22 1.71
CA TYR A 81 -14.71 12.84 1.96
C TYR A 81 -15.56 14.05 2.30
N ASP A 82 -16.86 13.92 2.13
CA ASP A 82 -17.86 14.83 2.70
C ASP A 82 -18.81 14.04 3.62
N ASN A 83 -19.96 14.62 3.96
CA ASN A 83 -20.94 13.98 4.84
C ASN A 83 -21.62 12.73 4.23
N ASN A 84 -21.50 12.52 2.92
CA ASN A 84 -22.23 11.51 2.15
C ASN A 84 -21.30 10.51 1.46
N TYR A 85 -20.11 10.94 1.02
CA TYR A 85 -19.25 10.15 0.13
C TYR A 85 -17.78 10.18 0.54
N LEU A 86 -17.09 9.06 0.29
CA LEU A 86 -15.63 8.99 0.20
C LEU A 86 -15.24 9.11 -1.27
N TYR A 87 -14.37 10.07 -1.59
CA TYR A 87 -13.83 10.28 -2.92
C TYR A 87 -12.40 9.76 -3.01
N ALA A 88 -12.09 9.11 -4.14
CA ALA A 88 -10.76 8.59 -4.42
C ALA A 88 -10.32 9.01 -5.83
N ALA A 89 -9.21 9.76 -5.89
CA ALA A 89 -8.52 10.06 -7.14
C ALA A 89 -7.34 9.10 -7.29
N ILE A 90 -7.35 8.27 -8.33
CA ILE A 90 -6.38 7.18 -8.52
C ILE A 90 -5.70 7.34 -9.87
N ILE A 91 -4.38 7.46 -9.87
CA ILE A 91 -3.57 7.48 -11.09
C ILE A 91 -2.74 6.20 -11.14
N CYS A 92 -3.05 5.34 -12.09
CA CYS A 92 -2.28 4.12 -12.37
C CYS A 92 -1.30 4.39 -13.51
N TYR A 93 -0.01 4.50 -13.19
CA TYR A 93 1.03 4.69 -14.18
C TYR A 93 1.38 3.35 -14.83
N ASP A 94 0.91 3.19 -16.06
CA ASP A 94 1.19 2.03 -16.88
C ASP A 94 2.63 2.07 -17.42
N LYS A 95 3.32 0.94 -17.35
CA LYS A 95 4.67 0.74 -17.91
C LYS A 95 4.69 -0.21 -19.10
N ILE A 96 3.54 -0.78 -19.47
CA ILE A 96 3.42 -1.74 -20.56
C ILE A 96 3.48 -0.98 -21.88
N ILE A 97 4.40 -1.41 -22.75
CA ILE A 97 4.44 -1.00 -24.15
C ILE A 97 3.53 -1.97 -24.91
N GLY A 98 2.41 -1.50 -25.44
CA GLY A 98 1.50 -2.30 -26.25
C GLY A 98 0.04 -2.24 -25.78
N ASN A 99 -0.70 -3.34 -26.01
CA ASN A 99 -2.13 -3.40 -25.73
C ASN A 99 -2.40 -3.47 -24.22
N ARG A 100 -3.45 -2.77 -23.79
CA ARG A 100 -4.04 -2.86 -22.45
C ARG A 100 -5.17 -3.88 -22.52
N PRO A 101 -4.96 -5.13 -22.08
CA PRO A 101 -6.01 -6.13 -22.15
C PRO A 101 -7.13 -5.73 -21.19
N ILE A 102 -8.31 -5.48 -21.77
CA ILE A 102 -9.57 -5.35 -21.06
C ILE A 102 -10.51 -6.36 -21.72
N GLU A 103 -10.83 -7.44 -21.01
CA GLU A 103 -11.83 -8.42 -21.42
C GLU A 103 -13.24 -7.84 -21.30
N SER A 104 -13.56 -7.19 -20.17
CA SER A 104 -14.90 -6.70 -19.87
C SER A 104 -14.90 -5.65 -18.76
N LEU A 105 -15.79 -4.66 -18.86
CA LEU A 105 -16.06 -3.68 -17.80
C LEU A 105 -17.31 -4.02 -16.98
N ARG A 106 -17.96 -5.17 -17.27
CA ARG A 106 -19.13 -5.63 -16.51
C ARG A 106 -18.69 -6.16 -15.15
N ARG A 107 -19.61 -6.19 -14.19
CA ARG A 107 -19.34 -6.63 -12.81
C ARG A 107 -18.74 -8.03 -12.71
N ASP A 108 -19.12 -8.95 -13.59
CA ASP A 108 -18.75 -10.38 -13.60
C ASP A 108 -17.57 -10.70 -14.52
N PHE A 109 -16.61 -9.78 -14.64
CA PHE A 109 -15.40 -9.96 -15.44
C PHE A 109 -14.40 -10.94 -14.80
N ASN A 110 -13.49 -11.50 -15.61
CA ASN A 110 -12.39 -12.30 -15.11
C ASN A 110 -11.24 -11.39 -14.65
N PHE A 111 -11.04 -11.27 -13.34
CA PHE A 111 -10.07 -10.33 -12.77
C PHE A 111 -8.65 -10.45 -13.36
N PRO A 112 -8.02 -11.64 -13.40
CA PRO A 112 -6.72 -11.84 -14.07
C PRO A 112 -6.60 -11.40 -15.53
N LYS A 113 -7.71 -11.22 -16.26
CA LYS A 113 -7.71 -10.83 -17.69
C LYS A 113 -7.89 -9.33 -17.93
N ASN A 114 -8.00 -8.54 -16.86
CA ASN A 114 -8.08 -7.09 -16.88
C ASN A 114 -6.91 -6.48 -16.11
N ASP A 115 -6.59 -5.22 -16.42
CA ASP A 115 -5.90 -4.36 -15.46
C ASP A 115 -6.92 -3.79 -14.47
N ASN A 116 -6.61 -3.86 -13.17
CA ASN A 116 -7.60 -3.61 -12.12
C ASN A 116 -7.01 -2.81 -10.96
N PHE A 117 -7.89 -2.07 -10.32
CA PHE A 117 -7.66 -1.46 -9.01
C PHE A 117 -8.76 -1.90 -8.04
N ILE A 118 -8.40 -2.15 -6.77
CA ILE A 118 -9.34 -2.59 -5.74
C ILE A 118 -9.12 -1.83 -4.43
N ILE A 119 -10.21 -1.40 -3.80
CA ILE A 119 -10.24 -0.82 -2.45
C ILE A 119 -10.96 -1.81 -1.54
N PHE A 120 -10.39 -2.09 -0.38
CA PHE A 120 -11.07 -2.79 0.71
C PHE A 120 -11.49 -1.78 1.76
N MET A 121 -12.76 -1.81 2.14
CA MET A 121 -13.36 -0.99 3.20
C MET A 121 -14.14 -1.92 4.14
N ASP A 122 -13.98 -1.73 5.45
CA ASP A 122 -14.61 -2.47 6.54
C ASP A 122 -15.37 -1.48 7.44
#